data_AF-A0A849PVR0-F1
#
_entry.id   AF-A0A849PVR0-F1
#
_cell.length_a   1.000
_cell.length_b   1.000
_cell.length_c   1.000
_cell.angle_alpha   90.00
_cell.angle_beta   90.00
_cell.angle_gamma   90.00
#
_symmetry.space_group_name_H-M   'P 1'
#
loop_
_entity.id
_entity.type
_entity.pdbx_description
1 polymer ?
#
loop_
_entity_poly.entity_id
_entity_poly.type
_entity_poly.pdbx_seq_one_letter_code
_entity_poly.pdbx_strand_id
1 'polypeptide(L)' 'MSYIVKSKIRELAKSLDISISREADDVLSAAVEEIIKKAAKRAEGNGRKTVKARDI' A
#
# COMPACT_ATOMS: atom_id res chain seq x y z
N MET A 1 12.05 -1.45 2.76
CA MET A 1 11.83 -0.18 2.03
C MET A 1 10.47 0.34 2.46
N SER A 2 10.28 1.65 2.66
CA SER A 2 8.97 2.21 3.04
C SER A 2 8.23 2.70 1.80
N TYR A 3 7.02 2.20 1.55
CA TYR A 3 6.16 2.60 0.44
C TYR A 3 5.08 3.62 0.83
N ILE A 4 5.00 3.94 2.12
CA ILE A 4 4.04 4.90 2.68
C ILE A 4 4.73 6.12 3.26
N VAL A 5 4.02 7.24 3.27
CA VAL A 5 4.40 8.45 4.00
C VAL A 5 3.76 8.39 5.39
N LYS A 6 4.56 7.99 6.39
CA LYS A 6 4.08 7.76 7.77
C LYS A 6 3.34 8.98 8.36
N SER A 7 3.75 10.21 8.02
CA SER A 7 3.06 11.42 8.50
C SER A 7 1.62 11.51 8.00
N LYS A 8 1.33 11.14 6.75
CA LYS A 8 -0.03 11.17 6.18
C LYS A 8 -0.92 10.08 6.76
N ILE A 9 -0.38 8.89 6.98
CA ILE A 9 -1.09 7.82 7.68
C ILE A 9 -1.47 8.25 9.10
N ARG A 10 -0.55 8.93 9.81
CA ARG A 10 -0.81 9.43 11.16
C ARG A 10 -1.79 10.61 11.19
N GLU A 11 -1.78 11.48 10.19
CA GLU A 11 -2.82 12.52 10.03
C GLU A 11 -4.21 11.88 9.92
N LEU A 12 -4.36 10.85 9.07
CA LEU A 12 -5.60 10.10 8.93
C LEU A 12 -6.01 9.40 10.23
N ALA A 13 -5.07 8.71 10.88
CA ALA A 13 -5.33 8.03 12.16
C ALA A 13 -5.85 9.01 13.24
N LYS A 14 -5.23 10.20 13.34
CA LYS A 14 -5.70 11.25 14.26
C LYS A 14 -7.10 11.74 13.94
N SER A 15 -7.46 11.89 12.65
CA SER A 15 -8.84 12.27 12.28
C SER A 15 -9.89 11.21 12.65
N LEU A 16 -9.45 9.97 12.89
CA LEU A 16 -10.27 8.85 13.35
C LEU A 16 -10.17 8.63 14.87
N ASP A 17 -9.51 9.53 15.60
CA ASP A 17 -9.23 9.44 17.05
C ASP A 17 -8.49 8.15 17.46
N ILE A 18 -7.60 7.67 16.59
CA ILE A 18 -6.76 6.50 16.85
C ILE A 18 -5.26 6.80 16.68
N SER A 19 -4.43 5.97 17.31
CA SER A 19 -2.98 6.00 17.14
C SER A 19 -2.50 4.78 16.35
N ILE A 20 -1.38 4.96 15.63
CA ILE A 20 -0.74 3.91 14.84
C ILE A 20 0.54 3.49 15.57
N SER A 21 0.69 2.19 15.85
CA SER A 21 1.91 1.65 16.43
C SER A 21 3.05 1.66 15.39
N ARG A 22 4.29 1.61 15.87
CA ARG A 22 5.46 1.56 14.99
C ARG A 22 5.46 0.30 14.10
N GLU A 23 5.05 -0.83 14.65
CA GLU A 23 4.93 -2.10 13.92
C GLU A 23 3.87 -2.04 12.83
N ALA A 24 2.75 -1.34 13.09
CA ALA A 24 1.72 -1.12 12.09
C ALA A 24 2.23 -0.31 10.90
N ASP A 25 3.12 0.68 11.10
CA ASP A 25 3.73 1.40 9.97
C ASP A 25 4.48 0.45 9.01
N ASP A 26 5.17 -0.55 9.56
CA ASP A 26 5.98 -1.49 8.76
C ASP A 26 5.10 -2.53 8.05
N VAL A 27 4.07 -3.04 8.73
CA VAL A 27 3.06 -3.95 8.15
C VAL A 27 2.26 -3.26 7.04
N LEU A 28 1.87 -2.00 7.22
CA LEU A 28 1.17 -1.23 6.19
C LEU A 28 2.02 -1.08 4.93
N SER A 29 3.31 -0.80 5.07
CA SER A 29 4.23 -0.74 3.94
C SER A 29 4.32 -2.08 3.22
N ALA A 30 4.40 -3.19 3.95
CA ALA A 30 4.43 -4.53 3.37
C ALA A 30 3.12 -4.88 2.62
N ALA A 31 1.97 -4.46 3.16
CA ALA A 31 0.67 -4.65 2.51
C ALA A 31 0.59 -3.92 1.17
N VAL A 32 1.09 -2.68 1.09
CA VAL A 32 1.17 -1.92 -0.18
C VAL A 32 2.06 -2.65 -1.18
N GLU A 33 3.21 -3.15 -0.74
CA GLU A 33 4.12 -3.92 -1.61
C GLU A 33 3.44 -5.17 -2.17
N GLU A 34 2.73 -5.92 -1.34
CA GLU A 34 2.03 -7.14 -1.75
C GLU A 34 0.92 -6.85 -2.77
N ILE A 35 0.14 -5.79 -2.54
CA ILE A 35 -0.90 -5.33 -3.47
C ILE A 35 -0.29 -5.02 -4.83
N ILE A 36 0.80 -4.23 -4.87
CA ILE A 36 1.46 -3.85 -6.13
C ILE A 36 2.06 -5.07 -6.83
N LYS A 37 2.66 -6.03 -6.11
CA LYS A 37 3.18 -7.28 -6.71
C LYS A 37 2.07 -8.12 -7.33
N LYS A 38 0.92 -8.25 -6.66
CA LYS A 38 -0.25 -8.95 -7.22
C LYS A 38 -0.79 -8.23 -8.45
N ALA A 39 -0.88 -6.90 -8.40
CA ALA A 39 -1.34 -6.09 -9.51
C ALA A 39 -0.42 -6.18 -10.73
N ALA A 40 0.90 -6.17 -10.51
CA ALA A 40 1.89 -6.36 -11.57
C ALA A 40 1.74 -7.73 -12.25
N LYS A 41 1.55 -8.81 -11.47
CA LYS A 41 1.29 -10.15 -12.01
C LYS A 41 0.00 -10.20 -12.85
N ARG A 42 -1.08 -9.56 -12.40
CA ARG A 42 -2.34 -9.46 -13.17
C ARG A 42 -2.15 -8.67 -14.46
N ALA A 43 -1.41 -7.57 -14.42
CA ALA A 43 -1.12 -6.76 -15.61
C ALA A 43 -0.28 -7.55 -16.63
N GLU A 44 0.78 -8.21 -16.16
CA GLU A 44 1.66 -9.06 -16.97
C GLU A 44 0.90 -10.23 -17.59
N GLY A 45 0.06 -10.93 -16.82
CA GLY A 45 -0.78 -12.02 -17.32
C GLY A 45 -1.78 -11.58 -18.40
N ASN A 46 -2.07 -10.28 -18.50
CA ASN A 46 -2.89 -9.68 -19.55
C ASN A 46 -2.04 -9.05 -20.67
N GLY A 47 -0.74 -9.35 -20.76
CA GLY A 47 0.18 -8.81 -21.77
C GLY A 47 0.49 -7.31 -21.61
N ARG A 48 0.25 -6.72 -20.44
CA ARG A 48 0.42 -5.29 -20.17
C ARG A 48 1.59 -5.04 -19.24
N LYS A 49 2.35 -3.96 -19.50
CA LYS A 49 3.39 -3.45 -18.58
C LYS A 49 2.88 -2.37 -17.61
N THR A 50 1.61 -1.97 -17.76
CA THR A 50 0.98 -0.91 -16.96
C THR A 50 -0.09 -1.52 -16.08
N VAL A 51 0.10 -1.37 -14.76
CA VAL A 51 -0.92 -1.64 -13.74
C VAL A 51 -2.06 -0.62 -13.90
N LYS A 52 -3.29 -1.12 -14.01
CA LYS A 52 -4.52 -0.31 -14.07
C LYS A 52 -5.29 -0.46 -12.76
N ALA A 53 -6.27 0.41 -12.54
CA ALA A 53 -7.14 0.35 -11.37
C ALA A 53 -7.77 -1.04 -11.15
N ARG A 54 -8.15 -1.74 -12.23
CA ARG A 54 -8.69 -3.11 -12.18
C ARG A 54 -7.69 -4.19 -11.75
N ASP A 55 -6.40 -3.87 -11.74
CA ASP A 55 -5.36 -4.81 -11.33
C ASP A 55 -5.00 -4.65 -9.86
N ILE A 56 -5.35 -3.54 -9.20
CA ILE A 56 -5.11 -3.31 -7.76
C ILE A 56 -5.92 -4.32 -6.94
#